data_AF-A0A965AEM0-F1
#
_entry.id   AF-A0A965AEM0-F1
#
_cell.length_a   1.000
_cell.length_b   1.000
_cell.length_c   1.000
_cell.angle_alpha   90.00
_cell.angle_beta   90.00
_cell.angle_gamma   90.00
#
_symmetry.space_group_name_H-M   'P 1'
#
loop_
_entity.id
_entity.type
_entity.pdbx_description
1 polymer ?
#
loop_
_entity_poly.entity_id
_entity_poly.type
_entity_poly.pdbx_seq_one_letter_code
_entity_poly.pdbx_strand_id
1 'polypeptide(L)' 'AEKVASDAEDGMVTAATFRDASEIGRNLAIEVLEFFDKVKFTRRVGDAHEVIRPAADAFSGE' A
#
# COMPACT_ATOMS: atom_id res chain seq x y z
N ALA A 1 -0.51 -1.83 -4.30
CA ALA A 1 0.24 -0.68 -3.74
C ALA A 1 1.39 -0.27 -4.66
N GLU A 2 2.29 -1.17 -5.08
CA GLU A 2 3.40 -0.83 -6.00
C GLU A 2 2.98 -0.05 -7.25
N LYS A 3 1.97 -0.52 -7.98
CA LYS A 3 1.45 0.21 -9.15
C LYS A 3 0.95 1.62 -8.81
N VAL A 4 0.28 1.77 -7.67
CA VAL A 4 -0.24 3.07 -7.21
C VAL A 4 0.88 4.00 -6.79
N ALA A 5 1.92 3.46 -6.15
CA ALA A 5 3.12 4.22 -5.79
C ALA A 5 3.88 4.67 -7.06
N SER A 6 3.99 3.82 -8.07
CA SER A 6 4.65 4.18 -9.34
C SER A 6 3.88 5.23 -10.16
N ASP A 7 2.56 5.30 -10.02
CA ASP A 7 1.71 6.28 -10.70
C ASP A 7 1.62 7.62 -9.95
N ALA A 8 1.87 7.61 -8.63
CA ALA A 8 1.88 8.80 -7.78
C ALA A 8 3.18 9.60 -7.93
N GLU A 9 3.07 10.92 -8.09
CA GLU A 9 4.22 11.84 -8.23
C GLU A 9 5.19 11.76 -7.03
N ASP A 10 4.64 11.60 -5.81
CA ASP A 10 5.42 11.49 -4.57
C ASP A 10 5.79 10.04 -4.19
N GLY A 11 5.44 9.03 -5.00
CA GLY A 11 5.69 7.63 -4.65
C GLY A 11 4.81 7.07 -3.51
N MET A 12 3.80 7.84 -3.10
CA MET A 12 3.00 7.61 -1.90
C MET A 12 1.63 7.01 -2.22
N VAL A 13 1.18 6.07 -1.39
CA VAL A 13 -0.11 5.38 -1.53
C VAL A 13 -1.06 5.85 -0.43
N THR A 14 -2.17 6.48 -0.81
CA THR A 14 -3.24 6.84 0.13
C THR A 14 -4.31 5.76 0.14
N ALA A 15 -5.13 5.72 1.19
CA ALA A 15 -6.29 4.83 1.22
C ALA A 15 -7.28 5.10 0.07
N ALA A 16 -7.41 6.36 -0.37
CA ALA A 16 -8.25 6.73 -1.51
C ALA A 16 -7.67 6.18 -2.82
N THR A 17 -6.42 6.53 -3.15
CA THR A 17 -5.79 6.07 -4.40
C THR A 17 -5.67 4.56 -4.46
N PHE A 18 -5.43 3.89 -3.33
CA PHE A 18 -5.42 2.43 -3.26
C PHE A 18 -6.80 1.81 -3.50
N ARG A 19 -7.85 2.41 -2.92
CA ARG A 19 -9.25 1.99 -3.13
C ARG A 19 -9.65 2.11 -4.60
N ASP A 20 -9.39 3.27 -5.20
CA ASP A 20 -9.76 3.55 -6.58
C ASP A 20 -9.00 2.64 -7.56
N ALA A 21 -7.73 2.33 -7.29
CA ALA A 21 -6.94 1.43 -8.12
C ALA A 21 -7.24 -0.06 -7.92
N SER A 22 -7.74 -0.46 -6.75
CA SER A 22 -8.03 -1.87 -6.43
C SER A 22 -9.52 -2.21 -6.52
N GLU A 23 -10.38 -1.21 -6.76
CA GLU A 23 -11.84 -1.34 -6.88
C GLU A 23 -12.52 -2.02 -5.68
N ILE A 24 -11.93 -1.87 -4.48
CA ILE A 24 -12.42 -2.44 -3.22
C ILE A 24 -13.14 -1.41 -2.35
N GLY A 25 -13.91 -1.87 -1.37
CA GLY A 25 -14.54 -0.99 -0.38
C GLY A 25 -13.53 -0.29 0.53
N ARG A 26 -13.88 0.90 1.06
CA ARG A 26 -13.00 1.69 1.94
C ARG A 26 -12.49 0.92 3.15
N ASN A 27 -13.34 0.13 3.81
CA ASN A 27 -12.92 -0.63 4.99
C ASN A 27 -11.88 -1.69 4.61
N LEU A 28 -12.10 -2.42 3.52
CA LEU A 28 -11.16 -3.42 3.05
C LEU A 28 -9.84 -2.78 2.58
N ALA A 29 -9.89 -1.61 1.95
CA ALA A 29 -8.69 -0.87 1.55
C ALA A 29 -7.81 -0.50 2.74
N ILE A 30 -8.41 -0.07 3.86
CA ILE A 30 -7.69 0.29 5.08
C ILE A 30 -7.06 -0.96 5.70
N GLU A 31 -7.84 -2.04 5.89
CA GLU A 31 -7.34 -3.30 6.47
C GLU A 31 -6.16 -3.87 5.68
N VAL A 32 -6.22 -3.80 4.33
CA VAL A 32 -5.14 -4.27 3.46
C VAL A 32 -3.89 -3.40 3.59
N LEU A 33 -4.03 -2.08 3.69
CA LEU A 33 -2.88 -1.19 3.93
C LEU A 33 -2.25 -1.42 5.31
N GLU A 34 -3.05 -1.67 6.34
CA GLU A 34 -2.56 -2.04 7.67
C GLU A 34 -1.83 -3.39 7.66
N PHE A 35 -2.33 -4.36 6.88
CA PHE A 35 -1.63 -5.61 6.66
C PHE A 35 -0.28 -5.38 5.95
N PHE A 36 -0.24 -4.53 4.94
CA PHE A 36 1.00 -4.18 4.24
C PHE A 36 2.04 -3.52 5.15
N ASP A 37 1.61 -2.68 6.09
CA ASP A 37 2.49 -2.12 7.11
C ASP A 37 3.02 -3.19 8.08
N LYS A 38 2.16 -4.15 8.43
CA LYS A 38 2.51 -5.27 9.33
C LYS A 38 3.57 -6.18 8.71
N VAL A 39 3.44 -6.53 7.44
CA VAL A 39 4.43 -7.35 6.71
C VAL A 39 5.63 -6.55 6.20
N LYS A 40 5.76 -5.27 6.58
CA LYS A 40 6.85 -4.38 6.13
C LYS A 40 6.91 -4.24 4.61
N PHE A 41 5.78 -4.35 3.92
CA PHE A 41 5.69 -4.05 2.50
C PHE A 41 5.56 -2.55 2.28
N THR A 42 4.70 -1.91 3.07
CA THR A 42 4.57 -0.45 3.13
C THR A 42 4.98 0.08 4.49
N ARG A 43 5.13 1.41 4.57
CA ARG A 43 5.26 2.15 5.80
C ARG A 43 4.37 3.37 5.76
N ARG A 44 3.48 3.48 6.74
CA ARG A 44 2.68 4.68 6.95
C ARG A 44 3.53 5.92 7.31
N VAL A 45 3.28 7.01 6.58
CA VAL A 45 3.82 8.36 6.78
C VAL A 45 2.64 9.35 6.74
N GLY A 46 2.17 9.77 7.91
CA GLY A 46 0.94 10.56 8.03
C GLY A 46 -0.29 9.79 7.56
N ASP A 47 -0.96 10.30 6.52
CA ASP A 47 -2.15 9.71 5.89
C ASP A 47 -1.83 8.86 4.65
N ALA A 48 -0.55 8.78 4.26
CA ALA A 48 -0.08 8.01 3.11
C ALA A 48 0.84 6.86 3.54
N HIS A 49 1.14 5.97 2.59
CA HIS A 49 1.96 4.79 2.78
C HIS A 49 3.04 4.77 1.70
N GLU A 50 4.30 4.71 2.11
CA GLU A 50 5.45 4.54 1.23
C GLU A 50 5.69 3.04 1.00
N VAL A 51 5.96 2.62 -0.24
CA VAL A 51 6.40 1.24 -0.53
C VAL A 51 7.88 1.13 -0.21
N ILE A 52 8.23 0.39 0.84
CA ILE A 52 9.62 0.34 1.35
C ILE A 52 10.44 -0.82 0.79
N ARG A 53 9.79 -1.82 0.19
CA ARG A 53 10.42 -2.96 -0.48
C ARG A 53 9.45 -3.62 -1.47
N PRO A 54 9.93 -4.34 -2.49
CA PRO A 54 9.07 -4.97 -3.48
C PRO A 54 8.17 -6.04 -2.85
N ALA A 55 6.97 -6.24 -3.43
CA ALA A 55 6.02 -7.25 -2.95
C ALA A 55 6.63 -8.65 -2.97
N ALA A 56 7.42 -8.96 -4.00
CA ALA A 56 8.13 -10.24 -4.09
C ALA A 56 8.99 -10.53 -2.86
N ASP A 57 9.67 -9.52 -2.30
CA ASP A 57 10.47 -9.69 -1.07
C ASP A 57 9.57 -9.76 0.17
N ALA A 58 8.58 -8.86 0.27
CA ALA A 58 7.70 -8.76 1.44
C ALA A 58 6.83 -10.01 1.68
N PHE A 59 6.46 -10.72 0.61
CA PHE A 59 5.61 -11.92 0.68
C PHE A 59 6.36 -13.23 0.42
N SER A 60 7.70 -13.22 0.33
CA SER A 60 8.51 -14.41 -0.01
C SER A 60 8.61 -15.49 1.07
N GLY A 61 7.98 -15.31 2.24
CA GLY A 61 8.26 -16.12 3.44
C GLY A 61 7.05 -16.48 4.29
N GLU A 62 5.87 -16.65 3.71
CA GLU A 62 4.74 -17.34 4.37
C GLU A 62 4.62 -18.79 3.87
#